data_AF-Q2FW46-F1
#
_entry.id   AF-Q2FW46-F1
#
_cell.length_a   1.000
_cell.length_b   1.000
_cell.length_c   1.000
_cell.angle_alpha   90.00
_cell.angle_beta   90.00
_cell.angle_gamma   90.00
#
_symmetry.space_group_name_H-M   'P 1'
#
loop_
_entity.id
_entity.type
_entity.pdbx_description
1 polymer ?
#
loop_
_entity_poly.entity_id
_entity_poly.type
_entity_poly.pdbx_seq_one_letter_code
_entity_poly.pdbx_strand_id
1 'polypeptide(L)'
;MNNSNFLNVELIGTKIITMEDFYKMKEEEFFLKSKLPLYLYSFNYVDEYTMKLLDRGRISILNTKTNKDCIFDISKYIHENIIFRRDIFELNDIRDDDLKYKINGYNIEVYLSGELEKIVKHLFENKFDVEYGFYILFIKPIFEIVFSSNYVKEEFNTKIESSEYRESLDSFNEILMKYLENEINFKEVWKKYIDELFKKLNVQKLLIHKKIESLISSYDKKISDDCSMYSKVFEQYKKNVVLDKVYYSEVYKYSDNLIKVFSEDVWNIMGYKKYNEYFTNRDDTTLKITNLYIGQSFGTEGNRNVIDRIGKGHEKLQEIMTYQPENRKTVLIFYKIQPDNIYITNQYGKEAVSRLKRILEQSIPNKEYIDLSEISLITFFKPEYNKQHVNEEFNSLSSSKIKNLAKENDGIIIYLNFKDVNYQLISEGNTFFSAKPYLHCVFNKDILNMDKVDIENFFKSIEVKYSK
;
A
#
# COMPACT_ATOMS: atom_id res chain seq x y z
N MET A 1 0.41 -35.13 -14.88
CA MET A 1 -0.67 -34.53 -14.06
C MET A 1 -2.01 -34.88 -14.69
N ASN A 2 -3.06 -35.14 -13.91
CA ASN A 2 -4.41 -35.03 -14.44
C ASN A 2 -4.75 -33.55 -14.53
N ASN A 3 -5.34 -33.11 -15.64
CA ASN A 3 -5.68 -31.70 -15.90
C ASN A 3 -6.49 -31.13 -14.72
N SER A 4 -5.97 -30.09 -14.06
CA SER A 4 -6.67 -29.41 -12.96
C SER A 4 -6.82 -27.92 -13.27
N ASN A 5 -8.02 -27.39 -13.10
CA ASN A 5 -8.44 -26.02 -13.40
C ASN A 5 -8.78 -25.29 -12.10
N PHE A 6 -7.94 -24.34 -11.68
CA PHE A 6 -8.17 -23.55 -10.48
C PHE A 6 -8.60 -22.14 -10.85
N LEU A 7 -9.64 -21.64 -10.18
CA LEU A 7 -9.89 -20.21 -10.13
C LEU A 7 -8.81 -19.55 -9.28
N ASN A 8 -8.46 -18.30 -9.56
CA ASN A 8 -7.54 -17.56 -8.72
C ASN A 8 -8.07 -16.16 -8.40
N VAL A 9 -7.79 -15.73 -7.17
CA VAL A 9 -8.23 -14.47 -6.61
C VAL A 9 -7.11 -13.91 -5.75
N GLU A 10 -6.75 -12.66 -5.98
CA GLU A 10 -5.99 -11.89 -5.02
C GLU A 10 -6.95 -11.17 -4.06
N LEU A 11 -6.78 -11.43 -2.76
CA LEU A 11 -7.43 -10.72 -1.68
C LEU A 11 -6.41 -9.79 -1.02
N ILE A 12 -6.60 -8.49 -1.18
CA ILE A 12 -5.74 -7.47 -0.58
C ILE A 12 -6.38 -7.04 0.74
N GLY A 13 -5.76 -7.41 1.85
CA GLY A 13 -6.20 -7.01 3.18
C GLY A 13 -5.83 -5.56 3.50
N THR A 14 -6.71 -4.84 4.18
CA THR A 14 -6.36 -3.56 4.80
C THR A 14 -5.45 -3.78 6.02
N LYS A 15 -4.90 -2.68 6.56
CA LYS A 15 -4.41 -2.68 7.94
C LYS A 15 -5.51 -3.09 8.92
N ILE A 16 -5.10 -3.42 10.14
CA ILE A 16 -6.04 -3.60 11.24
C ILE A 16 -6.76 -2.29 11.49
N ILE A 17 -8.09 -2.36 11.61
CA ILE A 17 -8.94 -1.23 11.90
C ILE A 17 -9.54 -1.45 13.27
N THR A 18 -9.23 -0.56 14.22
CA THR A 18 -9.85 -0.60 15.54
C THR A 18 -11.33 -0.21 15.45
N MET A 19 -12.12 -0.54 16.46
CA MET A 19 -13.51 -0.10 16.51
C MET A 19 -13.64 1.43 16.54
N GLU A 20 -12.72 2.12 17.22
CA GLU A 20 -12.67 3.58 17.27
C GLU A 20 -12.41 4.17 15.87
N ASP A 21 -11.40 3.65 15.17
CA ASP A 21 -11.09 4.08 13.80
C ASP A 21 -12.24 3.81 12.84
N PHE A 22 -12.90 2.66 12.96
CA PHE A 22 -14.06 2.33 12.14
C PHE A 22 -15.20 3.35 12.31
N TYR A 23 -15.52 3.73 13.55
CA TYR A 23 -16.60 4.70 13.79
C TYR A 23 -16.20 6.11 13.33
N LYS A 24 -14.94 6.48 13.45
CA LYS A 24 -14.42 7.72 12.85
C LYS A 24 -14.51 7.71 11.33
N MET A 25 -14.11 6.62 10.68
CA MET A 25 -14.26 6.43 9.23
C MET A 25 -15.73 6.52 8.80
N LYS A 26 -16.66 6.01 9.61
CA LYS A 26 -18.10 6.10 9.33
C LYS A 26 -18.60 7.55 9.39
N GLU A 27 -18.10 8.36 10.32
CA GLU A 27 -18.41 9.79 10.39
C GLU A 27 -17.81 10.56 9.20
N GLU A 28 -16.60 10.19 8.77
CA GLU A 28 -15.89 10.83 7.64
C GLU A 28 -16.44 10.40 6.27
N GLU A 29 -16.76 9.12 6.06
CA GLU A 29 -17.33 8.62 4.79
C GLU A 29 -18.75 9.16 4.54
N PHE A 30 -19.46 9.62 5.57
CA PHE A 30 -20.69 10.42 5.38
C PHE A 30 -20.46 11.60 4.41
N PHE A 31 -19.22 12.09 4.29
CA PHE A 31 -18.82 13.14 3.36
C PHE A 31 -18.31 12.63 1.99
N LEU A 32 -17.93 11.36 1.85
CA LEU A 32 -17.37 10.77 0.64
C LEU A 32 -18.36 9.81 -0.02
N LYS A 33 -19.07 10.25 -1.07
CA LYS A 33 -20.06 9.45 -1.81
C LYS A 33 -19.49 8.27 -2.62
N SER A 34 -18.19 8.03 -2.62
CA SER A 34 -17.57 6.96 -3.41
C SER A 34 -17.61 5.62 -2.68
N LYS A 35 -18.18 4.58 -3.30
CA LYS A 35 -18.11 3.20 -2.78
C LYS A 35 -16.64 2.73 -2.79
N LEU A 36 -16.05 2.57 -1.61
CA LEU A 36 -14.74 1.91 -1.48
C LEU A 36 -14.85 0.45 -1.99
N PRO A 37 -13.90 -0.05 -2.79
CA PRO A 37 -13.92 -1.41 -3.35
C PRO A 37 -13.52 -2.47 -2.30
N LEU A 38 -14.19 -2.47 -1.15
CA LEU A 38 -14.04 -3.41 -0.05
C LEU A 38 -15.21 -4.39 -0.11
N TYR A 39 -14.94 -5.66 -0.43
CA TYR A 39 -15.98 -6.63 -0.73
C TYR A 39 -16.19 -7.67 0.35
N LEU A 40 -15.17 -7.98 1.15
CA LEU A 40 -15.30 -8.84 2.34
C LEU A 40 -14.75 -8.10 3.56
N TYR A 41 -15.16 -8.55 4.74
CA TYR A 41 -14.61 -8.12 6.01
C TYR A 41 -14.49 -9.31 6.95
N SER A 42 -13.61 -9.16 7.95
CA SER A 42 -13.52 -10.08 9.06
C SER A 42 -13.56 -9.35 10.40
N PHE A 43 -14.17 -10.00 11.39
CA PHE A 43 -14.11 -9.59 12.79
C PHE A 43 -13.13 -10.49 13.50
N ASN A 44 -12.25 -9.89 14.28
CA ASN A 44 -11.13 -10.59 14.86
C ASN A 44 -10.88 -10.11 16.28
N TYR A 45 -10.26 -10.95 17.09
CA TYR A 45 -9.55 -10.50 18.26
C TYR A 45 -8.06 -10.39 18.00
N VAL A 46 -7.46 -9.33 18.49
CA VAL A 46 -6.01 -9.20 18.62
C VAL A 46 -5.66 -9.09 20.09
N ASP A 47 -4.47 -9.55 20.48
CA ASP A 47 -3.98 -9.38 21.85
C ASP A 47 -3.87 -7.88 22.18
N GLU A 48 -4.16 -7.52 23.43
CA GLU A 48 -4.00 -6.15 23.90
C GLU A 48 -2.54 -5.88 24.26
N TYR A 49 -2.08 -4.68 23.90
CA TYR A 49 -0.73 -4.22 24.16
C TYR A 49 -0.78 -2.91 24.94
N THR A 50 0.19 -2.74 25.84
CA THR A 50 0.44 -1.47 26.52
C THR A 50 1.82 -0.96 26.14
N MET A 51 1.94 0.36 25.99
CA MET A 51 3.20 1.01 25.66
C MET A 51 3.67 1.85 26.84
N LYS A 52 4.98 1.80 27.10
CA LYS A 52 5.64 2.68 28.06
C LYS A 52 6.85 3.33 27.41
N LEU A 53 6.87 4.66 27.44
CA LEU A 53 8.04 5.43 26.99
C LEU A 53 9.17 5.19 27.99
N LEU A 54 10.31 4.74 27.46
CA LEU A 54 11.57 4.63 28.19
C LEU A 54 12.39 5.90 27.93
N ASP A 55 13.70 5.78 27.86
CA ASP A 55 14.63 6.86 27.50
C ASP A 55 14.90 6.89 25.98
N ARG A 56 15.17 8.10 25.46
CA ARG A 56 15.69 8.37 24.10
C ARG A 56 14.86 7.73 22.97
N GLY A 57 13.53 7.82 23.04
CA GLY A 57 12.65 7.26 22.02
C GLY A 57 12.66 5.73 21.97
N ARG A 58 13.05 5.06 23.05
CA ARG A 58 12.78 3.63 23.21
C ARG A 58 11.42 3.43 23.86
N ILE A 59 10.68 2.45 23.39
CA ILE A 59 9.33 2.15 23.87
C ILE A 59 9.28 0.68 24.25
N SER A 60 8.90 0.39 25.49
CA SER A 60 8.54 -0.97 25.90
C SER A 60 7.10 -1.23 25.47
N ILE A 61 6.88 -2.31 24.73
CA ILE A 61 5.57 -2.80 24.29
C ILE A 61 5.32 -4.13 24.99
N LEU A 62 4.35 -4.16 25.90
CA LEU A 62 3.98 -5.35 26.69
C LEU A 62 2.69 -5.96 26.13
N ASN A 63 2.74 -7.23 25.73
CA ASN A 63 1.54 -8.03 25.45
C ASN A 63 0.89 -8.42 26.79
N THR A 64 -0.32 -7.93 27.05
CA THR A 64 -1.00 -8.11 28.35
C THR A 64 -1.47 -9.54 28.59
N LYS A 65 -1.65 -10.33 27.54
CA LYS A 65 -2.09 -11.73 27.62
C LYS A 65 -0.92 -12.67 27.89
N THR A 66 0.22 -12.47 27.25
CA THR A 66 1.40 -13.35 27.41
C THR A 66 2.38 -12.86 28.47
N ASN A 67 2.23 -11.61 28.92
CA ASN A 67 3.15 -10.91 29.81
C ASN A 67 4.59 -10.88 29.28
N LYS A 68 4.74 -10.85 27.96
CA LYS A 68 6.02 -10.69 27.26
C LYS A 68 6.14 -9.27 26.75
N ASP A 69 7.32 -8.69 26.91
CA ASP A 69 7.64 -7.37 26.42
C ASP A 69 8.70 -7.40 25.31
N CYS A 70 8.63 -6.39 24.45
CA CYS A 70 9.68 -6.07 23.49
C CYS A 70 9.99 -4.57 23.55
N ILE A 71 11.19 -4.19 23.10
CA ILE A 71 11.61 -2.79 23.03
C ILE A 71 11.68 -2.39 21.57
N PHE A 72 10.91 -1.36 21.20
CA PHE A 72 10.91 -0.71 19.91
C PHE A 72 11.71 0.59 19.97
N ASP A 73 12.73 0.72 19.12
CA ASP A 73 13.53 1.94 18.98
C ASP A 73 12.91 2.85 17.91
N ILE A 74 11.94 3.68 18.35
CA ILE A 74 11.30 4.62 17.43
C ILE A 74 12.25 5.74 17.02
N SER A 75 13.22 6.11 17.87
CA SER A 75 14.20 7.15 17.54
C SER A 75 15.01 6.75 16.31
N LYS A 76 15.53 5.52 16.30
CA LYS A 76 16.24 4.96 15.15
C LYS A 76 15.38 4.92 13.89
N TYR A 77 14.12 4.48 14.00
CA TYR A 77 13.19 4.45 12.86
C TYR A 77 12.95 5.85 12.28
N ILE A 78 12.64 6.82 13.14
CA ILE A 78 12.36 8.21 12.77
C ILE A 78 13.58 8.83 12.11
N HIS A 79 14.76 8.60 12.70
CA HIS A 79 16.01 9.04 12.13
C HIS A 79 16.16 8.42 10.73
N GLU A 80 16.29 7.10 10.60
CA GLU A 80 16.62 6.44 9.32
C GLU A 80 15.58 6.65 8.20
N ASN A 81 14.29 6.78 8.51
CA ASN A 81 13.22 6.74 7.50
C ASN A 81 12.46 8.06 7.30
N ILE A 82 12.48 8.96 8.29
CA ILE A 82 11.66 10.19 8.26
C ILE A 82 12.54 11.43 8.21
N ILE A 83 13.50 11.55 9.12
CA ILE A 83 14.26 12.79 9.31
C ILE A 83 15.66 12.72 8.69
N PHE A 84 16.24 11.53 8.48
CA PHE A 84 17.58 11.38 7.90
C PHE A 84 17.62 11.83 6.44
N ARG A 85 17.82 13.13 6.29
CA ARG A 85 18.20 13.88 5.11
C ARG A 85 19.16 14.98 5.57
N ARG A 86 20.37 14.57 5.99
CA ARG A 86 21.44 15.46 6.50
C ARG A 86 21.71 16.64 5.56
N ASP A 87 21.54 16.41 4.27
CA ASP A 87 21.73 17.38 3.19
C ASP A 87 20.62 18.45 3.11
N ILE A 88 19.42 18.17 3.62
CA ILE A 88 18.24 19.04 3.42
C ILE A 88 18.06 20.03 4.57
N PHE A 89 18.17 19.56 5.82
CA PHE A 89 17.96 20.42 6.99
C PHE A 89 19.22 21.16 7.43
N GLU A 90 20.37 20.89 6.80
CA GLU A 90 21.68 21.44 7.21
C GLU A 90 21.99 21.19 8.70
N LEU A 91 21.30 20.22 9.31
CA LEU A 91 21.54 19.81 10.68
C LEU A 91 22.81 18.96 10.69
N ASN A 92 23.84 19.46 11.36
CA ASN A 92 25.10 18.72 11.56
C ASN A 92 24.84 17.36 12.22
N ASP A 93 23.88 17.31 13.16
CA ASP A 93 23.28 16.10 13.71
C ASP A 93 21.89 16.46 14.30
N ILE A 94 20.91 15.56 14.17
CA ILE A 94 19.63 15.66 14.91
C ILE A 94 19.94 15.27 16.36
N ARG A 95 19.59 16.12 17.33
CA ARG A 95 19.81 15.86 18.75
C ARG A 95 18.61 15.15 19.37
N ASP A 96 18.84 14.46 20.48
CA ASP A 96 17.75 13.82 21.25
C ASP A 96 16.65 14.83 21.65
N ASP A 97 17.02 16.09 21.94
CA ASP A 97 16.09 17.17 22.31
C ASP A 97 15.28 17.71 21.11
N ASP A 98 15.62 17.35 19.88
CA ASP A 98 14.88 17.76 18.67
C ASP A 98 13.62 16.92 18.43
N LEU A 99 13.42 15.85 19.22
CA LEU A 99 12.25 14.98 19.14
C LEU A 99 11.56 14.84 20.49
N LYS A 100 10.23 14.96 20.45
CA LYS A 100 9.35 14.73 21.59
C LYS A 100 8.42 13.56 21.30
N TYR A 101 8.42 12.59 22.20
CA TYR A 101 7.62 11.37 22.10
C TYR A 101 6.43 11.45 23.07
N LYS A 102 5.23 11.07 22.60
CA LYS A 102 4.03 10.98 23.44
C LYS A 102 3.27 9.70 23.12
N ILE A 103 2.84 8.99 24.15
CA ILE A 103 1.91 7.87 24.02
C ILE A 103 0.50 8.39 24.30
N ASN A 104 -0.41 8.19 23.35
CA ASN A 104 -1.82 8.54 23.47
C ASN A 104 -2.67 7.28 23.21
N GLY A 105 -3.12 6.62 24.28
CA GLY A 105 -3.80 5.34 24.19
C GLY A 105 -2.91 4.30 23.52
N TYR A 106 -3.36 3.76 22.39
CA TYR A 106 -2.63 2.77 21.58
C TYR A 106 -1.69 3.39 20.54
N ASN A 107 -1.65 4.72 20.43
CA ASN A 107 -0.81 5.43 19.46
C ASN A 107 0.47 5.94 20.11
N ILE A 108 1.59 5.77 19.40
CA ILE A 108 2.79 6.55 19.64
C ILE A 108 2.83 7.71 18.65
N GLU A 109 3.09 8.89 19.17
CA GLU A 109 3.20 10.11 18.41
C GLU A 109 4.58 10.72 18.63
N VAL A 110 5.22 11.13 17.53
CA VAL A 110 6.51 11.83 17.54
C VAL A 110 6.29 13.23 17.02
N TYR A 111 6.87 14.19 17.71
CA TYR A 111 6.80 15.61 17.38
C TYR A 111 8.19 16.18 17.24
N LEU A 112 8.35 17.18 16.38
CA LEU A 112 9.55 18.02 16.37
C LEU A 112 9.58 18.88 17.63
N SER A 113 10.77 19.06 18.17
CA SER A 113 11.09 20.01 19.22
C SER A 113 12.43 20.69 18.95
N GLY A 114 12.87 21.54 19.88
CA GLY A 114 14.24 22.05 19.87
C GLY A 114 14.56 22.98 18.70
N GLU A 115 15.73 22.77 18.11
CA GLU A 115 16.24 23.56 16.98
C GLU A 115 15.58 23.14 15.68
N LEU A 116 15.34 21.84 15.52
CA LEU A 116 14.67 21.27 14.34
C LEU A 116 13.25 21.83 14.16
N GLU A 117 12.46 21.94 15.24
CA GLU A 117 11.13 22.55 15.18
C GLU A 117 11.18 24.00 14.65
N LYS A 118 12.17 24.79 15.10
CA LYS A 118 12.33 26.18 14.67
C LYS A 118 12.73 26.28 13.20
N ILE A 119 13.68 25.46 12.75
CA ILE A 119 14.12 25.41 11.35
C ILE A 119 12.94 25.03 10.46
N VAL A 120 12.21 23.99 10.82
CA VAL A 120 11.06 23.53 10.03
C VAL A 120 9.96 24.60 9.98
N LYS A 121 9.59 25.22 11.11
CA LYS A 121 8.64 26.34 11.13
C LYS A 121 9.08 27.49 10.23
N HIS A 122 10.36 27.87 10.28
CA HIS A 122 10.91 28.92 9.41
C HIS A 122 10.86 28.55 7.93
N LEU A 123 11.18 27.30 7.57
CA LEU A 123 11.09 26.83 6.19
C LEU A 123 9.65 26.84 5.68
N PHE A 124 8.67 26.49 6.51
CA PHE A 124 7.25 26.58 6.17
C PHE A 124 6.78 28.02 5.98
N GLU A 125 7.18 28.94 6.85
CA GLU A 125 6.87 30.37 6.70
C GLU A 125 7.47 30.97 5.41
N ASN A 126 8.62 30.44 4.97
CA ASN A 126 9.31 30.85 3.74
C ASN A 126 9.12 29.85 2.59
N LYS A 127 8.02 29.09 2.60
CA LYS A 127 7.75 28.07 1.59
C LYS A 127 7.76 28.71 0.20
N PHE A 128 8.65 28.22 -0.64
CA PHE A 128 8.59 28.48 -2.07
C PHE A 128 7.51 27.57 -2.65
N ASP A 129 6.63 28.12 -3.48
CA ASP A 129 5.62 27.34 -4.18
C ASP A 129 6.33 26.28 -5.04
N VAL A 130 6.06 25.00 -4.77
CA VAL A 130 6.66 23.87 -5.48
C VAL A 130 6.21 23.85 -6.94
N GLU A 131 4.95 24.15 -7.24
CA GLU A 131 4.47 24.23 -8.63
C GLU A 131 5.20 25.36 -9.37
N TYR A 132 5.34 26.51 -8.71
CA TYR A 132 6.07 27.65 -9.26
C TYR A 132 7.56 27.36 -9.46
N GLY A 133 8.17 26.65 -8.52
CA GLY A 133 9.58 26.25 -8.59
C GLY A 133 9.83 25.26 -9.71
N PHE A 134 8.97 24.26 -9.84
CA PHE A 134 9.00 23.32 -10.95
C PHE A 134 8.87 24.06 -12.29
N TYR A 135 7.94 25.01 -12.37
CA TYR A 135 7.77 25.84 -13.55
C TYR A 135 9.05 26.63 -13.90
N ILE A 136 9.67 27.32 -12.94
CA ILE A 136 10.89 28.11 -13.20
C ILE A 136 12.09 27.21 -13.56
N LEU A 137 12.25 26.07 -12.89
CA LEU A 137 13.45 25.24 -13.00
C LEU A 137 13.42 24.32 -14.22
N PHE A 138 12.25 23.82 -14.59
CA PHE A 138 12.13 22.75 -15.59
C PHE A 138 11.31 23.19 -16.80
N ILE A 139 10.16 23.82 -16.58
CA ILE A 139 9.24 24.17 -17.68
C ILE A 139 9.74 25.39 -18.45
N LYS A 140 9.97 26.52 -17.77
CA LYS A 140 10.39 27.77 -18.40
C LYS A 140 11.67 27.63 -19.24
N PRO A 141 12.75 26.98 -18.76
CA PRO A 141 13.96 26.75 -19.57
C PRO A 141 13.68 25.91 -20.83
N ILE A 142 12.85 24.86 -20.71
CA ILE A 142 12.45 24.06 -21.87
C ILE A 142 11.68 24.92 -22.87
N PHE A 143 10.73 25.72 -22.40
CA PHE A 143 10.00 26.63 -23.27
C PHE A 143 10.98 27.62 -23.94
N GLU A 144 11.90 28.23 -23.22
CA GLU A 144 12.89 29.14 -23.81
C GLU A 144 13.76 28.45 -24.88
N ILE A 145 14.17 27.20 -24.66
CA ILE A 145 14.95 26.41 -25.62
C ILE A 145 14.10 26.01 -26.83
N VAL A 146 12.91 25.47 -26.61
CA VAL A 146 12.01 24.96 -27.64
C VAL A 146 11.51 26.09 -28.55
N PHE A 147 11.04 27.18 -27.94
CA PHE A 147 10.46 28.32 -28.65
C PHE A 147 11.51 29.29 -29.21
N SER A 148 12.80 29.12 -28.89
CA SER A 148 13.88 29.75 -29.67
C SER A 148 13.96 29.21 -31.11
N SER A 149 13.34 28.06 -31.38
CA SER A 149 13.21 27.50 -32.71
C SER A 149 11.78 27.69 -33.25
N ASN A 150 11.65 28.43 -34.36
CA ASN A 150 10.34 28.66 -34.99
C ASN A 150 9.64 27.35 -35.43
N TYR A 151 10.41 26.29 -35.71
CA TYR A 151 9.87 25.00 -36.17
C TYR A 151 9.17 24.20 -35.06
N VAL A 152 9.69 24.22 -33.83
CA VAL A 152 9.10 23.42 -32.73
C VAL A 152 7.90 24.13 -32.10
N LYS A 153 7.82 25.46 -32.21
CA LYS A 153 6.70 26.29 -31.71
C LYS A 153 5.33 25.83 -32.22
N GLU A 154 5.21 25.46 -33.50
CA GLU A 154 3.93 25.00 -34.08
C GLU A 154 3.52 23.61 -33.58
N GLU A 155 4.44 22.63 -33.59
CA GLU A 155 4.15 21.25 -33.18
C GLU A 155 3.90 21.11 -31.66
N PHE A 156 4.58 21.95 -30.85
CA PHE A 156 4.51 21.90 -29.39
C PHE A 156 3.24 22.58 -28.85
N ASN A 157 2.81 23.71 -29.44
CA ASN A 157 1.56 24.38 -29.06
C ASN A 157 0.32 23.48 -29.23
N THR A 158 0.31 22.61 -30.25
CA THR A 158 -0.79 21.66 -30.45
C THR A 158 -0.85 20.52 -29.42
N LYS A 159 0.25 20.22 -28.72
CA LYS A 159 0.33 19.06 -27.80
C LYS A 159 0.21 19.42 -26.32
N ILE A 160 0.57 20.64 -25.88
CA ILE A 160 0.49 21.03 -24.45
C ILE A 160 -0.93 20.94 -23.88
N GLU A 161 -1.94 21.23 -24.69
CA GLU A 161 -3.35 21.16 -24.24
C GLU A 161 -3.92 19.73 -24.21
N SER A 162 -3.16 18.72 -24.65
CA SER A 162 -3.65 17.34 -24.66
C SER A 162 -3.60 16.71 -23.26
N SER A 163 -4.55 15.81 -22.98
CA SER A 163 -4.54 14.97 -21.77
C SER A 163 -3.26 14.15 -21.66
N GLU A 164 -2.70 13.70 -22.79
CA GLU A 164 -1.43 12.96 -22.87
C GLU A 164 -0.26 13.76 -22.27
N TYR A 165 -0.23 15.09 -22.46
CA TYR A 165 0.81 15.94 -21.86
C TYR A 165 0.69 16.04 -20.34
N ARG A 166 -0.53 16.15 -19.79
CA ARG A 166 -0.76 16.17 -18.33
C ARG A 166 -0.39 14.85 -17.67
N GLU A 167 -0.83 13.72 -18.24
CA GLU A 167 -0.41 12.39 -17.75
C GLU A 167 1.11 12.21 -17.84
N SER A 168 1.73 12.78 -18.88
CA SER A 168 3.18 12.79 -18.99
C SER A 168 3.81 13.52 -17.81
N LEU A 169 3.32 14.72 -17.46
CA LEU A 169 3.77 15.56 -16.34
C LEU A 169 3.67 14.85 -14.99
N ASP A 170 2.57 14.16 -14.69
CA ASP A 170 2.41 13.43 -13.42
C ASP A 170 3.41 12.27 -13.32
N SER A 171 3.52 11.46 -14.38
CA SER A 171 4.56 10.42 -14.48
C SER A 171 5.98 11.01 -14.44
N PHE A 172 6.16 12.26 -14.90
CA PHE A 172 7.45 12.96 -14.81
C PHE A 172 7.74 13.47 -13.41
N ASN A 173 6.73 13.93 -12.66
CA ASN A 173 6.88 14.26 -11.25
C ASN A 173 7.40 13.02 -10.51
N GLU A 174 6.86 11.83 -10.75
CA GLU A 174 7.38 10.59 -10.16
C GLU A 174 8.86 10.32 -10.51
N ILE A 175 9.25 10.50 -11.78
CA ILE A 175 10.64 10.30 -12.25
C ILE A 175 11.58 11.34 -11.64
N LEU A 176 11.19 12.62 -11.67
CA LEU A 176 11.96 13.72 -11.08
C LEU A 176 12.14 13.48 -9.58
N MET A 177 11.08 13.07 -8.88
CA MET A 177 11.12 12.74 -7.46
C MET A 177 12.09 11.59 -7.16
N LYS A 178 12.06 10.53 -7.99
CA LYS A 178 13.01 9.42 -7.88
C LYS A 178 14.47 9.87 -8.02
N TYR A 179 14.73 10.85 -8.89
CA TYR A 179 16.05 11.43 -9.05
C TYR A 179 16.41 12.40 -7.93
N LEU A 180 15.51 13.28 -7.49
CA LEU A 180 15.74 14.19 -6.35
C LEU A 180 16.05 13.42 -5.05
N GLU A 181 15.50 12.21 -4.89
CA GLU A 181 15.79 11.34 -3.75
C GLU A 181 17.19 10.71 -3.77
N ASN A 182 17.81 10.56 -4.95
CA ASN A 182 19.03 9.76 -5.13
C ASN A 182 20.19 10.49 -5.80
N GLU A 183 19.96 11.66 -6.40
CA GLU A 183 20.93 12.35 -7.28
C GLU A 183 21.12 13.82 -6.90
N ILE A 184 22.38 14.22 -6.77
CA ILE A 184 22.80 15.52 -6.23
C ILE A 184 22.94 16.59 -7.32
N ASN A 185 23.10 16.19 -8.58
CA ASN A 185 23.47 17.12 -9.64
C ASN A 185 22.27 17.54 -10.51
N PHE A 186 21.85 18.80 -10.39
CA PHE A 186 20.83 19.42 -11.25
C PHE A 186 21.04 19.09 -12.73
N LYS A 187 22.29 19.10 -13.21
CA LYS A 187 22.62 18.82 -14.61
C LYS A 187 22.25 17.39 -15.04
N GLU A 188 22.47 16.39 -14.19
CA GLU A 188 22.14 14.99 -14.50
C GLU A 188 20.64 14.77 -14.50
N VAL A 189 19.94 15.31 -13.49
CA VAL A 189 18.49 15.27 -13.38
C VAL A 189 17.85 15.93 -14.60
N TRP A 190 18.33 17.13 -14.96
CA TRP A 190 17.82 17.90 -16.09
C TRP A 190 18.06 17.17 -17.42
N LYS A 191 19.25 16.59 -17.64
CA LYS A 191 19.52 15.78 -18.83
C LYS A 191 18.56 14.59 -18.98
N LYS A 192 18.34 13.83 -17.89
CA LYS A 192 17.41 12.68 -17.90
C LYS A 192 15.97 13.09 -18.13
N TYR A 193 15.55 14.20 -17.52
CA TYR A 193 14.22 14.79 -17.72
C TYR A 193 13.99 15.16 -19.19
N ILE A 194 14.97 15.82 -19.81
CA ILE A 194 14.93 16.19 -21.23
C ILE A 194 14.86 14.95 -22.14
N ASP A 195 15.70 13.93 -21.88
CA ASP A 195 15.72 12.69 -22.67
C ASP A 195 14.38 11.95 -22.64
N GLU A 196 13.75 11.83 -21.47
CA GLU A 196 12.44 11.18 -21.34
C GLU A 196 11.29 12.02 -21.92
N LEU A 197 11.31 13.35 -21.77
CA LEU A 197 10.35 14.26 -22.41
C LEU A 197 10.37 14.09 -23.93
N PHE A 198 11.55 13.99 -24.55
CA PHE A 198 11.66 13.76 -25.99
C PHE A 198 11.17 12.38 -26.43
N LYS A 199 11.43 11.33 -25.64
CA LYS A 199 10.88 10.00 -25.91
C LYS A 199 9.35 10.02 -25.93
N LYS A 200 8.71 10.63 -24.93
CA LYS A 200 7.25 10.68 -24.81
C LYS A 200 6.58 11.54 -25.90
N LEU A 201 7.18 12.67 -26.28
CA LEU A 201 6.62 13.56 -27.30
C LEU A 201 6.65 12.98 -28.73
N ASN A 202 7.30 11.83 -28.94
CA ASN A 202 7.46 11.15 -30.23
C ASN A 202 8.01 12.09 -31.33
N VAL A 203 8.89 13.02 -30.94
CA VAL A 203 9.49 14.00 -31.86
C VAL A 203 10.40 13.25 -32.83
N GLN A 204 10.10 13.29 -34.12
CA GLN A 204 10.83 12.56 -35.14
C GLN A 204 12.34 12.89 -35.12
N LYS A 205 13.11 11.82 -34.93
CA LYS A 205 14.58 11.67 -34.88
C LYS A 205 15.35 12.49 -35.93
N LEU A 206 16.24 13.37 -35.46
CA LEU A 206 17.67 13.58 -35.83
C LEU A 206 18.07 15.07 -35.85
N LEU A 207 17.28 15.92 -36.53
CA LEU A 207 17.61 17.34 -36.73
C LEU A 207 17.38 18.17 -35.46
N ILE A 208 16.32 17.84 -34.73
CA ILE A 208 16.02 18.44 -33.44
C ILE A 208 17.07 18.01 -32.42
N HIS A 209 17.47 16.74 -32.37
CA HIS A 209 18.46 16.27 -31.39
C HIS A 209 19.82 16.98 -31.50
N LYS A 210 20.36 17.23 -32.71
CA LYS A 210 21.63 17.99 -32.85
C LYS A 210 21.51 19.47 -32.52
N LYS A 211 20.42 20.13 -32.95
CA LYS A 211 20.16 21.52 -32.58
C LYS A 211 19.88 21.65 -31.10
N ILE A 212 19.23 20.67 -30.50
CA ILE A 212 18.95 20.59 -29.07
C ILE A 212 20.20 20.22 -28.30
N GLU A 213 21.08 19.34 -28.78
CA GLU A 213 22.40 19.12 -28.15
C GLU A 213 23.26 20.37 -28.21
N SER A 214 23.24 21.12 -29.32
CA SER A 214 23.97 22.39 -29.42
C SER A 214 23.29 23.49 -28.60
N LEU A 215 21.96 23.50 -28.49
CA LEU A 215 21.21 24.35 -27.58
C LEU A 215 21.50 23.99 -26.14
N ILE A 216 21.37 22.73 -25.71
CA ILE A 216 21.79 22.18 -24.41
C ILE A 216 23.25 22.50 -24.15
N SER A 217 24.14 22.47 -25.14
CA SER A 217 25.55 22.86 -24.95
C SER A 217 25.71 24.36 -24.79
N SER A 218 24.98 25.17 -25.56
CA SER A 218 24.96 26.63 -25.44
C SER A 218 24.26 27.09 -24.16
N TYR A 219 23.29 26.32 -23.71
CA TYR A 219 22.50 26.51 -22.51
C TYR A 219 23.25 25.96 -21.31
N ASP A 220 24.05 24.89 -21.42
CA ASP A 220 25.05 24.45 -20.46
C ASP A 220 26.07 25.56 -20.22
N LYS A 221 26.45 26.28 -21.28
CA LYS A 221 27.36 27.42 -21.22
C LYS A 221 26.70 28.66 -20.62
N LYS A 222 25.41 28.89 -20.86
CA LYS A 222 24.63 30.00 -20.27
C LYS A 222 24.24 29.72 -18.80
N ILE A 223 23.90 28.47 -18.50
CA ILE A 223 23.71 27.91 -17.16
C ILE A 223 25.01 27.98 -16.38
N SER A 224 26.18 27.71 -16.97
CA SER A 224 27.47 27.90 -16.27
C SER A 224 27.58 29.26 -15.58
N ASP A 225 27.10 30.32 -16.23
CA ASP A 225 27.22 31.69 -15.74
C ASP A 225 26.04 32.07 -14.81
N ASP A 226 24.82 31.61 -15.09
CA ASP A 226 23.61 31.82 -14.25
C ASP A 226 23.41 30.73 -13.15
N CYS A 227 24.32 29.76 -13.07
CA CYS A 227 24.20 28.54 -12.26
C CYS A 227 24.04 28.84 -10.78
N SER A 228 24.64 29.94 -10.29
CA SER A 228 24.55 30.31 -8.88
C SER A 228 23.12 30.65 -8.45
N MET A 229 22.31 31.25 -9.34
CA MET A 229 20.92 31.57 -9.06
C MET A 229 20.05 30.32 -9.14
N TYR A 230 20.15 29.56 -10.22
CA TYR A 230 19.37 28.32 -10.39
C TYR A 230 19.72 27.26 -9.36
N SER A 231 21.00 27.13 -8.97
CA SER A 231 21.42 26.21 -7.92
C SER A 231 20.79 26.58 -6.58
N LYS A 232 20.77 27.86 -6.19
CA LYS A 232 20.09 28.29 -4.95
C LYS A 232 18.58 28.03 -4.99
N VAL A 233 17.93 28.35 -6.12
CA VAL A 233 16.50 28.08 -6.30
C VAL A 233 16.23 26.58 -6.29
N PHE A 234 17.10 25.77 -6.89
CA PHE A 234 17.01 24.32 -6.93
C PHE A 234 17.20 23.70 -5.54
N GLU A 235 18.17 24.16 -4.75
CA GLU A 235 18.35 23.72 -3.36
C GLU A 235 17.11 24.09 -2.52
N GLN A 236 16.59 25.32 -2.64
CA GLN A 236 15.36 25.72 -1.96
C GLN A 236 14.15 24.90 -2.41
N TYR A 237 14.03 24.63 -3.71
CA TYR A 237 13.00 23.77 -4.28
C TYR A 237 13.08 22.34 -3.75
N LYS A 238 14.28 21.74 -3.70
CA LYS A 238 14.52 20.41 -3.13
C LYS A 238 14.07 20.34 -1.67
N LYS A 239 14.43 21.34 -0.86
CA LYS A 239 13.98 21.45 0.54
C LYS A 239 12.46 21.48 0.63
N ASN A 240 11.79 22.31 -0.19
CA ASN A 240 10.34 22.45 -0.16
C ASN A 240 9.59 21.22 -0.69
N VAL A 241 10.11 20.55 -1.71
CA VAL A 241 9.57 19.28 -2.21
C VAL A 241 9.61 18.21 -1.11
N VAL A 242 10.70 18.14 -0.35
CA VAL A 242 10.80 17.20 0.76
C VAL A 242 9.91 17.60 1.93
N LEU A 243 9.81 18.89 2.25
CA LEU A 243 8.82 19.38 3.22
C LEU A 243 7.40 18.99 2.80
N ASP A 244 7.05 19.15 1.53
CA ASP A 244 5.73 18.78 1.02
C ASP A 244 5.50 17.27 1.05
N LYS A 245 6.45 16.45 0.59
CA LYS A 245 6.27 14.99 0.56
C LYS A 245 6.26 14.37 1.96
N VAL A 246 7.26 14.72 2.77
CA VAL A 246 7.49 14.08 4.09
C VAL A 246 6.57 14.68 5.16
N TYR A 247 6.34 15.98 5.14
CA TYR A 247 5.65 16.67 6.24
C TYR A 247 4.22 17.12 5.89
N TYR A 248 3.86 17.28 4.61
CA TYR A 248 2.52 17.78 4.23
C TYR A 248 1.49 16.68 3.93
N SER A 249 1.89 15.44 3.64
CA SER A 249 0.95 14.40 3.19
C SER A 249 -0.05 13.96 4.26
N GLU A 250 0.36 13.73 5.52
CA GLU A 250 -0.57 13.47 6.65
C GLU A 250 -0.07 13.98 8.01
N VAL A 251 1.16 14.48 8.01
CA VAL A 251 1.97 14.66 9.20
C VAL A 251 1.70 16.02 9.87
N TYR A 252 1.34 17.04 9.08
CA TYR A 252 0.97 18.36 9.55
C TYR A 252 -0.48 18.45 10.04
N LYS A 253 -0.72 18.02 11.29
CA LYS A 253 -1.78 18.62 12.11
C LYS A 253 -1.11 19.42 13.21
N TYR A 254 -1.33 20.74 13.23
CA TYR A 254 -1.08 21.52 14.45
C TYR A 254 -2.04 21.00 15.53
N SER A 255 -1.54 20.11 16.38
CA SER A 255 -2.12 19.88 17.70
C SER A 255 -1.27 20.66 18.69
N ASP A 256 -1.85 21.62 19.39
CA ASP A 256 -1.18 22.40 20.44
C ASP A 256 0.14 23.08 20.00
N ASN A 257 0.19 23.63 18.78
CA ASN A 257 1.39 24.28 18.19
C ASN A 257 2.62 23.37 17.97
N LEU A 258 2.49 22.05 18.13
CA LEU A 258 3.55 21.08 17.88
C LEU A 258 3.43 20.52 16.45
N ILE A 259 4.58 20.28 15.81
CA ILE A 259 4.64 19.60 14.51
C ILE A 259 4.74 18.11 14.78
N LYS A 260 3.64 17.36 14.58
CA LYS A 260 3.70 15.90 14.57
C LYS A 260 4.49 15.45 13.34
N VAL A 261 5.33 14.43 13.47
CA VAL A 261 6.12 13.82 12.36
C VAL A 261 5.81 12.35 12.13
N PHE A 262 5.22 11.71 13.13
CA PHE A 262 4.86 10.30 13.06
C PHE A 262 3.72 10.02 14.02
N SER A 263 2.81 9.14 13.60
CA SER A 263 1.73 8.60 14.42
C SER A 263 1.47 7.18 13.95
N GLU A 264 1.54 6.21 14.85
CA GLU A 264 1.26 4.83 14.50
C GLU A 264 0.68 4.11 15.72
N ASP A 265 -0.28 3.22 15.48
CA ASP A 265 -0.84 2.39 16.54
C ASP A 265 0.05 1.18 16.83
N VAL A 266 -0.06 0.66 18.05
CA VAL A 266 0.75 -0.46 18.53
C VAL A 266 0.61 -1.71 17.67
N TRP A 267 -0.56 -1.97 17.08
CA TRP A 267 -0.79 -3.17 16.26
C TRP A 267 -0.15 -3.03 14.88
N ASN A 268 -0.11 -1.83 14.30
CA ASN A 268 0.67 -1.58 13.09
C ASN A 268 2.18 -1.72 13.36
N ILE A 269 2.67 -1.21 14.50
CA ILE A 269 4.08 -1.39 14.90
C ILE A 269 4.44 -2.87 15.06
N MET A 270 3.62 -3.62 15.78
CA MET A 270 3.79 -5.07 15.95
C MET A 270 3.49 -5.88 14.68
N GLY A 271 2.77 -5.26 13.74
CA GLY A 271 2.16 -5.93 12.60
C GLY A 271 2.93 -5.80 11.30
N TYR A 272 3.64 -4.70 11.08
CA TYR A 272 4.36 -4.47 9.83
C TYR A 272 5.81 -4.93 9.89
N LYS A 273 6.23 -5.69 8.87
CA LYS A 273 7.60 -6.19 8.72
C LYS A 273 8.65 -5.08 8.69
N LYS A 274 8.30 -3.90 8.17
CA LYS A 274 9.21 -2.73 8.13
C LYS A 274 9.71 -2.34 9.52
N TYR A 275 8.98 -2.65 10.59
CA TYR A 275 9.39 -2.31 11.95
C TYR A 275 10.29 -3.36 12.62
N ASN A 276 10.39 -4.57 12.06
CA ASN A 276 11.09 -5.70 12.69
C ASN A 276 12.56 -5.43 13.01
N GLU A 277 13.24 -4.58 12.23
CA GLU A 277 14.65 -4.24 12.43
C GLU A 277 14.90 -3.23 13.57
N TYR A 278 13.84 -2.59 14.07
CA TYR A 278 13.89 -1.61 15.16
C TYR A 278 13.51 -2.22 16.51
N PHE A 279 13.20 -3.52 16.55
CA PHE A 279 13.02 -4.26 17.79
C PHE A 279 14.33 -4.87 18.28
N THR A 280 14.64 -4.71 19.57
CA THR A 280 15.84 -5.34 20.18
C THR A 280 15.65 -6.82 20.46
N ASN A 281 14.42 -7.25 20.79
CA ASN A 281 14.05 -8.65 21.07
C ASN A 281 12.97 -9.09 20.07
N ARG A 282 13.35 -9.91 19.09
CA ARG A 282 12.49 -10.27 17.94
C ARG A 282 11.50 -11.41 18.21
N ASP A 283 11.65 -12.10 19.34
CA ASP A 283 11.03 -13.40 19.63
C ASP A 283 9.49 -13.39 19.64
N ASP A 284 8.83 -12.22 19.63
CA ASP A 284 7.37 -12.09 19.58
C ASP A 284 6.89 -10.93 18.67
N THR A 285 7.55 -10.72 17.53
CA THR A 285 7.17 -9.68 16.53
C THR A 285 6.08 -10.14 15.55
N THR A 286 5.48 -11.31 15.77
CA THR A 286 4.36 -11.81 14.96
C THR A 286 3.05 -11.49 15.64
N LEU A 287 2.22 -10.69 14.97
CA LEU A 287 0.93 -10.31 15.51
C LEU A 287 -0.09 -11.44 15.36
N LYS A 288 -0.59 -11.94 16.49
CA LYS A 288 -1.58 -13.02 16.54
C LYS A 288 -2.99 -12.44 16.51
N ILE A 289 -3.76 -12.87 15.53
CA ILE A 289 -5.11 -12.37 15.26
C ILE A 289 -6.04 -13.57 15.22
N THR A 290 -6.99 -13.64 16.14
CA THR A 290 -8.02 -14.69 16.15
C THR A 290 -9.16 -14.28 15.25
N ASN A 291 -9.40 -15.00 14.16
CA ASN A 291 -10.51 -14.78 13.25
C ASN A 291 -11.80 -15.36 13.84
N LEU A 292 -12.83 -14.52 13.99
CA LEU A 292 -14.09 -14.88 14.66
C LEU A 292 -15.26 -14.90 13.68
N TYR A 293 -15.23 -14.03 12.67
CA TYR A 293 -16.29 -13.91 11.68
C TYR A 293 -15.73 -13.42 10.35
N ILE A 294 -16.34 -13.85 9.26
CA ILE A 294 -16.11 -13.39 7.89
C ILE A 294 -17.47 -13.12 7.24
N GLY A 295 -17.58 -11.99 6.53
CA GLY A 295 -18.81 -11.62 5.83
C GLY A 295 -18.57 -10.77 4.57
N GLN A 296 -19.55 -10.76 3.67
CA GLN A 296 -19.54 -9.86 2.51
C GLN A 296 -19.95 -8.43 2.85
N SER A 297 -19.40 -7.45 2.17
CA SER A 297 -19.75 -6.03 2.35
C SER A 297 -21.07 -5.63 1.67
N PHE A 298 -21.43 -6.30 0.57
CA PHE A 298 -22.63 -5.96 -0.22
C PHE A 298 -23.86 -6.76 0.21
N GLY A 299 -25.02 -6.10 0.29
CA GLY A 299 -26.31 -6.77 0.44
C GLY A 299 -26.83 -7.35 -0.88
N THR A 300 -28.01 -7.99 -0.84
CA THR A 300 -28.67 -8.59 -2.01
C THR A 300 -28.86 -7.63 -3.20
N GLU A 301 -29.08 -6.34 -2.92
CA GLU A 301 -29.27 -5.31 -3.94
C GLU A 301 -27.97 -4.58 -4.37
N GLY A 302 -26.79 -4.94 -3.83
CA GLY A 302 -25.52 -4.29 -4.18
C GLY A 302 -25.37 -2.80 -3.76
N ASN A 303 -26.36 -2.28 -3.04
CA ASN A 303 -26.47 -0.85 -2.72
C ASN A 303 -25.70 -0.42 -1.46
N ARG A 304 -25.31 -1.36 -0.59
CA ARG A 304 -24.60 -1.07 0.67
C ARG A 304 -23.11 -1.35 0.53
N ASN A 305 -22.28 -0.48 1.09
CA ASN A 305 -20.84 -0.71 1.27
C ASN A 305 -20.57 -1.35 2.65
N VAL A 306 -19.29 -1.62 2.95
CA VAL A 306 -18.87 -2.24 4.22
C VAL A 306 -19.24 -1.40 5.45
N ILE A 307 -19.13 -0.07 5.34
CA ILE A 307 -19.40 0.88 6.42
C ILE A 307 -20.91 0.92 6.75
N ASP A 308 -21.77 0.97 5.73
CA ASP A 308 -23.23 0.87 5.87
C ASP A 308 -23.65 -0.43 6.55
N ARG A 309 -23.00 -1.55 6.16
CA ARG A 309 -23.36 -2.88 6.62
C ARG A 309 -22.99 -3.09 8.08
N ILE A 310 -21.80 -2.67 8.48
CA ILE A 310 -21.33 -2.82 9.87
C ILE A 310 -21.94 -1.73 10.76
N GLY A 311 -21.97 -0.49 10.28
CA GLY A 311 -22.34 0.70 11.05
C GLY A 311 -23.82 0.79 11.43
N LYS A 312 -24.71 0.02 10.81
CA LYS A 312 -26.16 -0.01 11.15
C LYS A 312 -26.50 -1.01 12.28
N GLY A 313 -25.50 -1.49 13.02
CA GLY A 313 -25.70 -2.40 14.15
C GLY A 313 -25.61 -3.87 13.73
N HIS A 314 -24.43 -4.31 13.27
CA HIS A 314 -24.20 -5.69 12.91
C HIS A 314 -24.31 -6.63 14.13
N GLU A 315 -25.34 -7.48 14.17
CA GLU A 315 -25.65 -8.36 15.31
C GLU A 315 -24.44 -9.17 15.79
N LYS A 316 -23.74 -9.85 14.88
CA LYS A 316 -22.54 -10.64 15.23
C LYS A 316 -21.39 -9.81 15.79
N LEU A 317 -21.25 -8.56 15.35
CA LEU A 317 -20.21 -7.69 15.88
C LEU A 317 -20.54 -7.28 17.32
N GLN A 318 -21.80 -6.98 17.59
CA GLN A 318 -22.27 -6.67 18.96
C GLN A 318 -22.09 -7.86 19.89
N GLU A 319 -22.40 -9.06 19.42
CA GLU A 319 -22.17 -10.31 20.15
C GLU A 319 -20.68 -10.49 20.49
N ILE A 320 -19.80 -10.37 19.49
CA ILE A 320 -18.34 -10.45 19.69
C ILE A 320 -17.86 -9.39 20.69
N MET A 321 -18.26 -8.13 20.52
CA MET A 321 -17.84 -7.05 21.43
C MET A 321 -18.34 -7.28 22.87
N THR A 322 -19.50 -7.92 23.04
CA THR A 322 -20.07 -8.24 24.37
C THR A 322 -19.24 -9.30 25.09
N TYR A 323 -18.70 -10.28 24.36
CA TYR A 323 -17.89 -11.38 24.92
C TYR A 323 -16.38 -11.16 24.75
N GLN A 324 -15.96 -9.92 24.47
CA GLN A 324 -14.55 -9.59 24.30
C GLN A 324 -13.76 -9.85 25.60
N PRO A 325 -12.72 -10.71 25.58
CA PRO A 325 -11.85 -10.91 26.74
C PRO A 325 -11.10 -9.63 27.12
N GLU A 326 -10.83 -9.42 28.40
CA GLU A 326 -10.16 -8.21 28.92
C GLU A 326 -8.76 -7.97 28.33
N ASN A 327 -8.06 -9.01 27.89
CA ASN A 327 -6.70 -8.95 27.34
C ASN A 327 -6.67 -8.98 25.81
N ARG A 328 -7.80 -8.71 25.16
CA ARG A 328 -7.94 -8.71 23.70
C ARG A 328 -8.80 -7.54 23.26
N LYS A 329 -8.62 -7.12 22.00
CA LYS A 329 -9.44 -6.10 21.35
C LYS A 329 -10.10 -6.65 20.11
N THR A 330 -11.35 -6.27 19.92
CA THR A 330 -12.08 -6.48 18.66
C THR A 330 -11.51 -5.53 17.61
N VAL A 331 -11.11 -6.11 16.48
CA VAL A 331 -10.57 -5.38 15.34
C VAL A 331 -11.14 -5.93 14.03
N LEU A 332 -11.15 -5.07 13.02
CA LEU A 332 -11.66 -5.35 11.69
C LEU A 332 -10.51 -5.46 10.69
N ILE A 333 -10.65 -6.35 9.71
CA ILE A 333 -9.84 -6.35 8.49
C ILE A 333 -10.80 -6.35 7.31
N PHE A 334 -10.60 -5.43 6.38
CA PHE A 334 -11.37 -5.39 5.13
C PHE A 334 -10.55 -5.96 3.99
N TYR A 335 -11.23 -6.50 2.99
CA TYR A 335 -10.57 -7.13 1.84
C TYR A 335 -11.11 -6.55 0.54
N LYS A 336 -10.18 -6.06 -0.28
CA LYS A 336 -10.41 -5.85 -1.71
C LYS A 336 -10.21 -7.18 -2.42
N ILE A 337 -11.03 -7.43 -3.44
CA ILE A 337 -10.92 -8.60 -4.30
C ILE A 337 -10.44 -8.13 -5.67
N GLN A 338 -9.40 -8.78 -6.16
CA GLN A 338 -8.96 -8.69 -7.54
C GLN A 338 -8.98 -10.11 -8.12
N PRO A 339 -10.00 -10.46 -8.92
CA PRO A 339 -9.96 -11.69 -9.70
C PRO A 339 -8.73 -11.71 -10.60
N ASP A 340 -8.01 -12.82 -10.64
CA ASP A 340 -6.88 -13.03 -11.53
C ASP A 340 -6.95 -14.45 -12.07
N ASN A 341 -7.05 -14.61 -13.40
CA ASN A 341 -7.24 -15.93 -13.98
C ASN A 341 -5.87 -16.62 -14.14
N ILE A 342 -5.63 -17.68 -13.37
CA ILE A 342 -4.47 -18.57 -13.54
C ILE A 342 -4.97 -19.88 -14.14
N TYR A 343 -4.55 -20.19 -15.36
CA TYR A 343 -4.80 -21.49 -15.99
C TYR A 343 -3.55 -22.35 -15.92
N ILE A 344 -3.67 -23.54 -15.33
CA ILE A 344 -2.59 -24.51 -15.18
C ILE A 344 -2.95 -25.72 -16.04
N THR A 345 -2.03 -26.13 -16.91
CA THR A 345 -2.22 -27.32 -17.71
C THR A 345 -0.89 -28.03 -17.90
N ASN A 346 -0.91 -29.36 -17.87
CA ASN A 346 0.20 -30.18 -18.33
C ASN A 346 -0.02 -30.70 -19.76
N GLN A 347 -1.04 -30.20 -20.46
CA GLN A 347 -1.28 -30.51 -21.86
C GLN A 347 -0.48 -29.58 -22.76
N TYR A 348 -0.10 -30.10 -23.91
CA TYR A 348 0.50 -29.34 -25.01
C TYR A 348 -0.38 -29.51 -26.26
N GLY A 349 -0.35 -28.53 -27.17
CA GLY A 349 -1.05 -28.60 -28.46
C GLY A 349 -2.50 -28.11 -28.45
N LYS A 350 -3.29 -28.56 -29.44
CA LYS A 350 -4.61 -27.97 -29.76
C LYS A 350 -5.63 -28.06 -28.63
N GLU A 351 -5.59 -29.10 -27.80
CA GLU A 351 -6.49 -29.27 -26.65
C GLU A 351 -6.20 -28.22 -25.56
N ALA A 352 -4.92 -28.00 -25.24
CA ALA A 352 -4.49 -26.98 -24.29
C ALA A 352 -4.92 -25.58 -24.73
N VAL A 353 -4.75 -25.26 -26.02
CA VAL A 353 -5.16 -23.98 -26.61
C VAL A 353 -6.68 -23.81 -26.58
N SER A 354 -7.44 -24.84 -26.94
CA SER A 354 -8.91 -24.78 -26.95
C SER A 354 -9.47 -24.58 -25.54
N ARG A 355 -8.85 -25.22 -24.56
CA ARG A 355 -9.22 -25.08 -23.14
C ARG A 355 -8.81 -23.72 -22.56
N LEU A 356 -7.63 -23.21 -22.91
CA LEU A 356 -7.22 -21.84 -22.57
C LEU A 356 -8.18 -20.81 -23.17
N LYS A 357 -8.58 -20.95 -24.44
CA LYS A 357 -9.58 -20.08 -25.06
C LYS A 357 -10.90 -20.08 -24.30
N ARG A 358 -11.42 -21.26 -23.93
CA ARG A 358 -12.66 -21.36 -23.14
C ARG A 358 -12.56 -20.62 -21.80
N ILE A 359 -11.41 -20.67 -21.14
CA ILE A 359 -11.19 -19.97 -19.86
C ILE A 359 -11.06 -18.46 -20.06
N LEU A 360 -10.38 -18.02 -21.12
CA LEU A 360 -10.32 -16.61 -21.49
C LEU A 360 -11.70 -16.06 -21.90
N GLU A 361 -12.58 -16.89 -22.43
CA GLU A 361 -13.96 -16.56 -22.81
C GLU A 361 -14.95 -16.64 -21.63
N GLN A 362 -14.58 -17.29 -20.51
CA GLN A 362 -15.43 -17.38 -19.32
C GLN A 362 -15.51 -16.01 -18.63
N SER A 363 -16.66 -15.35 -18.76
CA SER A 363 -16.98 -14.15 -17.98
C SER A 363 -17.65 -14.56 -16.67
N ILE A 364 -16.87 -14.54 -15.58
CA ILE A 364 -17.39 -14.76 -14.22
C ILE A 364 -17.73 -13.40 -13.61
N PRO A 365 -18.99 -13.17 -13.17
CA PRO A 365 -19.35 -11.93 -12.48
C PRO A 365 -18.57 -11.75 -11.18
N ASN A 366 -18.20 -10.52 -10.85
CA ASN A 366 -17.50 -10.19 -9.58
C ASN A 366 -18.21 -10.76 -8.34
N LYS A 367 -19.55 -10.77 -8.35
CA LYS A 367 -20.35 -11.35 -7.26
C LYS A 367 -20.00 -12.83 -6.99
N GLU A 368 -19.80 -13.63 -8.04
CA GLU A 368 -19.48 -15.04 -7.88
C GLU A 368 -18.09 -15.24 -7.28
N TYR A 369 -17.11 -14.39 -7.64
CA TYR A 369 -15.80 -14.38 -6.98
C TYR A 369 -15.90 -13.98 -5.51
N ILE A 370 -16.76 -13.01 -5.17
CA ILE A 370 -16.98 -12.59 -3.78
C ILE A 370 -17.59 -13.74 -2.98
N ASP A 371 -18.68 -14.34 -3.48
CA ASP A 371 -19.37 -15.44 -2.81
C ASP A 371 -18.41 -16.65 -2.63
N LEU A 372 -17.69 -17.04 -3.69
CA LEU A 372 -16.70 -18.12 -3.63
C LEU A 372 -15.58 -17.83 -2.65
N SER A 373 -15.06 -16.61 -2.64
CA SER A 373 -13.97 -16.21 -1.74
C SER A 373 -14.43 -16.24 -0.28
N GLU A 374 -15.63 -15.72 0.03
CA GLU A 374 -16.21 -15.78 1.38
C GLU A 374 -16.33 -17.23 1.87
N ILE A 375 -16.98 -18.10 1.09
CA ILE A 375 -17.19 -19.51 1.45
C ILE A 375 -15.84 -20.23 1.63
N SER A 376 -14.87 -19.94 0.76
CA SER A 376 -13.52 -20.51 0.85
C SER A 376 -12.81 -20.10 2.14
N LEU A 377 -12.89 -18.84 2.53
CA LEU A 377 -12.30 -18.38 3.77
C LEU A 377 -13.02 -18.97 4.99
N ILE A 378 -14.36 -19.04 4.98
CA ILE A 378 -15.14 -19.63 6.08
C ILE A 378 -14.85 -21.12 6.23
N THR A 379 -14.80 -21.88 5.14
CA THR A 379 -14.49 -23.32 5.16
C THR A 379 -13.04 -23.58 5.61
N PHE A 380 -12.11 -22.72 5.22
CA PHE A 380 -10.70 -22.83 5.63
C PHE A 380 -10.50 -22.47 7.11
N PHE A 381 -10.95 -21.29 7.54
CA PHE A 381 -10.73 -20.79 8.89
C PHE A 381 -11.68 -21.41 9.90
N LYS A 382 -12.91 -21.72 9.52
CA LYS A 382 -14.02 -22.10 10.42
C LYS A 382 -14.17 -21.11 11.58
N PRO A 383 -14.54 -19.85 11.30
CA PRO A 383 -14.66 -18.83 12.33
C PRO A 383 -15.83 -19.15 13.27
N GLU A 384 -15.65 -18.98 14.57
CA GLU A 384 -16.61 -19.36 15.63
C GLU A 384 -18.03 -18.81 15.39
N TYR A 385 -18.16 -17.58 14.88
CA TYR A 385 -19.44 -16.90 14.69
C TYR A 385 -20.04 -17.09 13.30
N ASN A 386 -19.32 -17.73 12.36
CA ASN A 386 -19.91 -18.19 11.12
C ASN A 386 -20.60 -19.54 11.38
N LYS A 387 -21.93 -19.56 11.43
CA LYS A 387 -22.69 -20.83 11.53
C LYS A 387 -23.00 -21.43 10.17
N GLN A 388 -23.08 -20.59 9.15
CA GLN A 388 -23.28 -20.96 7.75
C GLN A 388 -21.93 -21.24 7.10
N HIS A 389 -21.89 -22.08 6.06
CA HIS A 389 -20.70 -22.40 5.27
C HIS A 389 -19.57 -23.19 5.96
N VAL A 390 -19.46 -23.22 7.31
CA VAL A 390 -18.35 -23.88 8.03
C VAL A 390 -18.19 -25.37 7.70
N ASN A 391 -19.30 -26.08 7.54
CA ASN A 391 -19.33 -27.50 7.19
C ASN A 391 -19.84 -27.75 5.76
N GLU A 392 -19.97 -26.70 4.95
CA GLU A 392 -20.54 -26.86 3.61
C GLU A 392 -19.51 -27.48 2.66
N GLU A 393 -19.97 -28.48 1.91
CA GLU A 393 -19.24 -28.91 0.72
C GLU A 393 -19.59 -27.95 -0.41
N PHE A 394 -18.60 -27.50 -1.19
CA PHE A 394 -18.83 -26.57 -2.32
C PHE A 394 -19.89 -27.08 -3.31
N ASN A 395 -20.08 -28.41 -3.41
CA ASN A 395 -21.11 -29.03 -4.24
C ASN A 395 -22.55 -28.91 -3.68
N SER A 396 -22.69 -28.55 -2.40
CA SER A 396 -23.98 -28.44 -1.68
C SER A 396 -24.55 -27.00 -1.65
N LEU A 397 -23.82 -26.01 -2.17
CA LEU A 397 -24.14 -24.57 -2.07
C LEU A 397 -25.51 -24.18 -2.65
N SER A 398 -26.22 -23.24 -2.03
CA SER A 398 -27.60 -22.90 -2.44
C SER A 398 -27.70 -22.26 -3.83
N SER A 399 -26.69 -21.50 -4.27
CA SER A 399 -26.72 -20.82 -5.57
C SER A 399 -26.35 -21.78 -6.72
N SER A 400 -27.14 -21.76 -7.79
CA SER A 400 -26.91 -22.62 -8.96
C SER A 400 -25.62 -22.27 -9.71
N LYS A 401 -25.23 -21.00 -9.72
CA LYS A 401 -24.02 -20.52 -10.42
C LYS A 401 -22.73 -20.90 -9.70
N ILE A 402 -22.67 -20.77 -8.38
CA ILE A 402 -21.49 -21.23 -7.62
C ILE A 402 -21.35 -22.74 -7.72
N LYS A 403 -22.48 -23.49 -7.67
CA LYS A 403 -22.49 -24.93 -7.94
C LYS A 403 -21.90 -25.29 -9.30
N ASN A 404 -22.21 -24.52 -10.36
CA ASN A 404 -21.66 -24.77 -11.68
C ASN A 404 -20.15 -24.46 -11.71
N LEU A 405 -19.72 -23.35 -11.10
CA LEU A 405 -18.28 -23.04 -10.98
C LEU A 405 -17.53 -24.13 -10.21
N ALA A 406 -18.09 -24.63 -9.10
CA ALA A 406 -17.50 -25.72 -8.31
C ALA A 406 -17.45 -27.06 -9.07
N LYS A 407 -18.31 -27.27 -10.07
CA LYS A 407 -18.29 -28.45 -10.95
C LYS A 407 -17.33 -28.31 -12.13
N GLU A 408 -17.20 -27.10 -12.67
CA GLU A 408 -16.35 -26.81 -13.83
C GLU A 408 -14.88 -26.55 -13.47
N ASN A 409 -14.62 -26.30 -12.19
CA ASN A 409 -13.29 -26.01 -11.65
C ASN A 409 -12.97 -27.00 -10.53
N ASP A 410 -11.68 -27.25 -10.37
CA ASP A 410 -11.10 -28.19 -9.43
C ASP A 410 -10.90 -27.56 -8.04
N GLY A 411 -10.82 -26.23 -7.99
CA GLY A 411 -10.72 -25.45 -6.76
C GLY A 411 -10.57 -23.96 -7.02
N ILE A 412 -10.32 -23.22 -5.95
CA ILE A 412 -9.92 -21.81 -5.96
C ILE A 412 -8.64 -21.62 -5.15
N ILE A 413 -7.74 -20.81 -5.71
CA ILE A 413 -6.55 -20.32 -5.05
C ILE A 413 -6.84 -18.87 -4.63
N ILE A 414 -6.64 -18.60 -3.35
CA ILE A 414 -6.76 -17.27 -2.79
C ILE A 414 -5.36 -16.80 -2.40
N TYR A 415 -4.83 -15.80 -3.09
CA TYR A 415 -3.64 -15.09 -2.67
C TYR A 415 -4.06 -14.00 -1.66
N LEU A 416 -3.81 -14.25 -0.38
CA LEU A 416 -3.93 -13.26 0.68
C LEU A 416 -2.71 -12.35 0.63
N ASN A 417 -2.85 -11.21 -0.05
CA ASN A 417 -1.78 -10.22 -0.13
C ASN A 417 -1.62 -9.49 1.20
N PHE A 418 -0.64 -9.97 1.95
CA PHE A 418 -0.17 -9.45 3.23
C PHE A 418 1.34 -9.19 3.17
N LYS A 419 1.87 -8.77 2.00
CA LYS A 419 3.32 -8.69 1.72
C LYS A 419 4.10 -7.98 2.83
N ASP A 420 3.54 -6.90 3.35
CA ASP A 420 4.22 -6.02 4.30
C ASP A 420 3.92 -6.32 5.78
N VAL A 421 3.02 -7.27 6.07
CA VAL A 421 2.62 -7.58 7.45
C VAL A 421 3.14 -8.94 7.93
N ASN A 422 3.33 -9.08 9.24
CA ASN A 422 3.74 -10.28 9.95
C ASN A 422 2.59 -10.81 10.81
N TYR A 423 1.53 -11.28 10.15
CA TYR A 423 0.31 -11.74 10.81
C TYR A 423 0.25 -13.26 10.90
N GLN A 424 -0.24 -13.73 12.05
CA GLN A 424 -0.71 -15.09 12.25
C GLN A 424 -2.23 -15.04 12.49
N LEU A 425 -3.01 -15.41 11.47
CA LEU A 425 -4.47 -15.51 11.57
C LEU A 425 -4.82 -16.90 12.12
N ILE A 426 -5.40 -16.94 13.32
CA ILE A 426 -5.73 -18.14 14.07
C ILE A 426 -7.24 -18.30 14.06
N SER A 427 -7.74 -19.49 13.78
CA SER A 427 -9.16 -19.82 13.89
C SER A 427 -9.31 -21.28 14.31
N GLU A 428 -10.54 -21.72 14.59
CA GLU A 428 -10.83 -23.10 15.02
C GLU A 428 -10.38 -24.14 13.99
N GLY A 429 -10.56 -23.83 12.70
CA GLY A 429 -10.23 -24.74 11.60
C GLY A 429 -8.74 -24.80 11.29
N ASN A 430 -8.15 -23.66 10.90
CA ASN A 430 -6.76 -23.59 10.47
C ASN A 430 -6.11 -22.27 10.89
N THR A 431 -4.78 -22.30 10.95
CA THR A 431 -3.94 -21.12 11.14
C THR A 431 -3.26 -20.73 9.83
N PHE A 432 -3.29 -19.45 9.50
CA PHE A 432 -2.61 -18.86 8.36
C PHE A 432 -1.47 -17.96 8.82
N PHE A 433 -0.37 -17.97 8.06
CA PHE A 433 0.81 -17.13 8.31
C PHE A 433 1.08 -16.28 7.07
N SER A 434 1.26 -14.96 7.22
CA SER A 434 1.50 -14.06 6.08
C SER A 434 2.78 -14.37 5.29
N ALA A 435 3.71 -15.13 5.86
CA ALA A 435 4.88 -15.67 5.16
C ALA A 435 4.52 -16.74 4.10
N LYS A 436 3.32 -17.32 4.16
CA LYS A 436 2.74 -18.20 3.14
C LYS A 436 1.48 -17.55 2.60
N PRO A 437 1.57 -16.59 1.65
CA PRO A 437 0.49 -15.67 1.33
C PRO A 437 -0.67 -16.30 0.53
N TYR A 438 -0.75 -17.62 0.45
CA TYR A 438 -1.74 -18.29 -0.37
C TYR A 438 -2.54 -19.31 0.44
N LEU A 439 -3.82 -19.43 0.10
CA LEU A 439 -4.79 -20.34 0.67
C LEU A 439 -5.41 -21.14 -0.48
N HIS A 440 -5.62 -22.44 -0.26
CA HIS A 440 -6.21 -23.33 -1.25
C HIS A 440 -7.52 -23.89 -0.72
N CYS A 441 -8.57 -23.71 -1.52
CA CYS A 441 -9.84 -24.40 -1.29
C CYS A 441 -10.12 -25.29 -2.50
N VAL A 442 -10.02 -26.60 -2.27
CA VAL A 442 -10.27 -27.60 -3.30
C VAL A 442 -11.77 -27.91 -3.31
N PHE A 443 -12.39 -27.86 -4.50
CA PHE A 443 -13.80 -28.19 -4.68
C PHE A 443 -13.99 -29.70 -4.87
N ASN A 444 -13.04 -30.35 -5.54
CA ASN A 444 -13.03 -31.79 -5.79
C ASN A 444 -12.00 -32.53 -4.90
N LYS A 445 -12.48 -33.29 -3.91
CA LYS A 445 -11.63 -34.04 -2.96
C LYS A 445 -10.69 -35.05 -3.63
N ASP A 446 -11.01 -35.55 -4.83
CA ASP A 446 -10.19 -36.54 -5.55
C ASP A 446 -8.80 -36.02 -5.97
N ILE A 447 -8.58 -34.70 -5.89
CA ILE A 447 -7.32 -34.03 -6.25
C ILE A 447 -6.31 -34.07 -5.09
N LEU A 448 -6.75 -34.34 -3.86
CA LEU A 448 -5.89 -34.40 -2.67
C LEU A 448 -4.85 -35.54 -2.71
N ASN A 449 -4.89 -36.41 -3.73
CA ASN A 449 -3.91 -37.47 -3.96
C ASN A 449 -2.66 -37.01 -4.76
N MET A 450 -2.46 -35.72 -4.99
CA MET A 450 -1.23 -35.19 -5.59
C MET A 450 -0.09 -35.13 -4.57
N ASP A 451 1.15 -35.43 -5.01
CA ASP A 451 2.33 -35.29 -4.15
C ASP A 451 2.47 -33.85 -3.68
N LYS A 452 2.53 -33.66 -2.35
CA LYS A 452 2.64 -32.35 -1.67
C LYS A 452 3.78 -31.49 -2.23
N VAL A 453 4.84 -32.13 -2.74
CA VAL A 453 6.02 -31.49 -3.33
C VAL A 453 5.73 -30.81 -4.67
N ASP A 454 4.91 -31.42 -5.53
CA ASP A 454 4.56 -30.84 -6.84
C ASP A 454 3.69 -29.58 -6.67
N ILE A 455 2.76 -29.67 -5.73
CA ILE A 455 1.94 -28.56 -5.23
C ILE A 455 2.85 -27.41 -4.73
N GLU A 456 3.78 -27.69 -3.81
CA GLU A 456 4.68 -26.67 -3.25
C GLU A 456 5.61 -26.03 -4.30
N ASN A 457 6.22 -26.82 -5.20
CA ASN A 457 7.08 -26.31 -6.27
C ASN A 457 6.30 -25.45 -7.27
N PHE A 458 5.08 -25.84 -7.60
CA PHE A 458 4.18 -25.04 -8.41
C PHE A 458 3.84 -23.70 -7.72
N PHE A 459 3.54 -23.70 -6.43
CA PHE A 459 3.17 -22.47 -5.72
C PHE A 459 4.33 -21.49 -5.54
N LYS A 460 5.57 -21.97 -5.39
CA LYS A 460 6.76 -21.12 -5.48
C LYS A 460 6.82 -20.33 -6.81
N SER A 461 6.30 -20.88 -7.91
CA SER A 461 6.26 -20.16 -9.19
C SER A 461 5.23 -19.03 -9.22
N ILE A 462 4.11 -19.17 -8.48
CA ILE A 462 3.11 -18.10 -8.32
C ILE A 462 3.64 -16.99 -7.40
N GLU A 463 4.38 -17.35 -6.34
CA GLU A 463 5.05 -16.38 -5.48
C GLU A 463 5.99 -15.45 -6.28
N VAL A 464 6.69 -15.99 -7.28
CA VAL A 464 7.53 -15.20 -8.21
C VAL A 464 6.70 -14.19 -9.04
N LYS A 465 5.42 -14.46 -9.33
CA LYS A 465 4.53 -13.55 -10.07
C LYS A 465 4.11 -12.35 -9.22
N TYR A 466 3.78 -12.57 -7.94
CA TYR A 466 3.32 -11.50 -7.02
C TYR A 466 4.47 -10.80 -6.26
N SER A 467 5.68 -11.34 -6.32
CA SER A 467 6.87 -10.68 -5.73
C SER A 467 7.48 -9.60 -6.63
N LYS A 468 7.29 -9.71 -7.96
CA LYS A 468 7.60 -8.67 -8.95
C LYS A 468 6.50 -7.62 -8.99
#